data_AF-A0A2G8JND2-F1
#
_entry.id   AF-A0A2G8JND2-F1
#
_cell.length_a   1.000
_cell.length_b   1.000
_cell.length_c   1.000
_cell.angle_alpha   90.00
_cell.angle_beta   90.00
_cell.angle_gamma   90.00
#
_symmetry.space_group_name_H-M   'P 1'
#
loop_
_entity.id
_entity.type
_entity.pdbx_description
1 polymer ?
#
loop_
_entity_poly.entity_id
_entity_poly.type
_entity_poly.pdbx_seq_one_letter_code
_entity_poly.pdbx_strand_id
1 'polypeptide(L)'
;MVTKRHETKNFDIVVFPYDVTVLRGDKLFWDRLHELRSQYRPNQRWVYATRETPIKLKRTLIPTRFTKNSFHWSSTYRSISDFPSPYGYYRTRGISVNETSVTNWALLKSGLIAWMSSNNQTTWHRQKFVTALNSHIKIDIFGKAGVPCGRNSTECEEKIRGYKFYLALENSCCAEYISEKFWRTLSWDCVPIVIGPSKRDYNRVAPPDSFIYVDDFESMDDFVRYLQAVDKNDTEYNSFFKWKEAGLVVNSFPDAGKDKSDANNEPPDQLYYSCKKVCEMAQRYRIETKPNSRKHRYFNPRAGYWDGSCGPCANHTWLQQFQKGADSN
;
A
#
# COMPACT_ATOMS: atom_id res chain seq x y z
N MET A 1 -1.91 7.14 -21.21
CA MET A 1 -2.67 5.94 -20.81
C MET A 1 -3.21 5.33 -22.10
N VAL A 2 -2.72 4.15 -22.53
CA VAL A 2 -3.08 3.60 -23.84
C VAL A 2 -4.35 2.76 -23.71
N THR A 3 -5.45 3.23 -24.30
CA THR A 3 -6.75 2.54 -24.28
C THR A 3 -7.04 1.79 -25.60
N LYS A 4 -6.24 2.02 -26.65
CA LYS A 4 -6.42 1.39 -27.97
C LYS A 4 -5.17 0.69 -28.48
N ARG A 5 -5.35 -0.53 -29.00
CA ARG A 5 -4.33 -1.46 -29.50
C ARG A 5 -3.29 -0.83 -30.45
N HIS A 6 -3.73 0.07 -31.34
CA HIS A 6 -2.87 0.66 -32.37
C HIS A 6 -1.98 1.80 -31.87
N GLU A 7 -2.25 2.36 -30.70
CA GLU A 7 -1.48 3.49 -30.16
C GLU A 7 -0.18 3.01 -29.50
N THR A 8 -0.14 1.77 -29.00
CA THR A 8 1.06 1.21 -28.35
C THR A 8 2.29 1.23 -29.26
N LYS A 9 2.13 1.15 -30.59
CA LYS A 9 3.23 1.17 -31.56
C LYS A 9 3.97 2.50 -31.64
N ASN A 10 3.42 3.58 -31.07
CA ASN A 10 3.98 4.93 -31.17
C ASN A 10 4.84 5.32 -29.96
N PHE A 11 4.98 4.43 -28.98
CA PHE A 11 5.69 4.73 -27.73
C PHE A 11 6.93 3.86 -27.56
N ASP A 12 8.01 4.43 -27.05
CA ASP A 12 9.21 3.69 -26.65
C ASP A 12 8.98 2.85 -25.38
N ILE A 13 8.14 3.36 -24.48
CA ILE A 13 7.82 2.75 -23.19
C ILE A 13 6.30 2.64 -23.07
N VAL A 14 5.81 1.44 -22.81
CA VAL A 14 4.38 1.17 -22.60
C VAL A 14 4.16 0.66 -21.18
N VAL A 15 3.39 1.41 -20.39
CA VAL A 15 3.05 1.05 -19.00
C VAL A 15 1.69 0.34 -18.98
N PHE A 16 1.62 -0.80 -18.29
CA PHE A 16 0.45 -1.64 -18.14
C PHE A 16 -0.06 -1.57 -16.69
N PRO A 17 -1.04 -0.69 -16.39
CA PRO A 17 -1.45 -0.43 -15.02
C PRO A 17 -2.64 -1.31 -14.59
N TYR A 18 -2.37 -2.38 -13.84
CA TYR A 18 -3.32 -3.45 -13.54
C TYR A 18 -4.37 -3.13 -12.45
N ASP A 19 -4.14 -2.10 -11.64
CA ASP A 19 -5.02 -1.63 -10.57
C ASP A 19 -6.06 -0.59 -11.04
N VAL A 20 -5.83 0.05 -12.19
CA VAL A 20 -6.73 1.07 -12.75
C VAL A 20 -7.27 0.70 -14.13
N THR A 21 -6.62 -0.21 -14.86
CA THR A 21 -7.06 -0.65 -16.18
C THR A 21 -6.92 -2.15 -16.32
N VAL A 22 -8.05 -2.81 -16.55
CA VAL A 22 -8.08 -4.27 -16.68
C VAL A 22 -7.87 -4.63 -18.15
N LEU A 23 -6.64 -4.96 -18.53
CA LEU A 23 -6.36 -5.60 -19.82
C LEU A 23 -6.71 -7.09 -19.76
N ARG A 24 -8.02 -7.39 -19.72
CA ARG A 24 -8.57 -8.74 -19.92
C ARG A 24 -8.56 -9.06 -21.42
N GLY A 25 -7.38 -9.24 -21.97
CA GLY A 25 -7.20 -9.79 -23.31
C GLY A 25 -7.17 -11.30 -23.26
N ASP A 26 -7.92 -11.95 -24.15
CA ASP A 26 -7.79 -13.38 -24.39
C ASP A 26 -6.40 -13.73 -24.98
N LYS A 27 -6.16 -15.03 -25.21
CA LYS A 27 -4.89 -15.54 -25.74
C LYS A 27 -4.48 -14.84 -27.05
N LEU A 28 -5.45 -14.59 -27.94
CA LEU A 28 -5.26 -13.99 -29.26
C LEU A 28 -4.92 -12.51 -29.19
N PHE A 29 -5.43 -11.79 -28.19
CA PHE A 29 -5.03 -10.40 -27.93
C PHE A 29 -3.53 -10.33 -27.62
N TRP A 30 -3.04 -11.15 -26.68
CA TRP A 30 -1.65 -11.14 -26.26
C TRP A 30 -0.69 -11.64 -27.34
N ASP A 31 -1.07 -12.66 -28.13
CA ASP A 31 -0.30 -13.08 -29.32
C ASP A 31 -0.03 -11.90 -30.24
N ARG A 32 -1.09 -11.20 -30.65
CA ARG A 32 -1.01 -10.10 -31.60
C ARG A 32 -0.22 -8.92 -31.04
N LEU A 33 -0.32 -8.64 -29.75
CA LEU A 33 0.46 -7.58 -29.12
C LEU A 33 1.96 -7.90 -29.11
N HIS A 34 2.33 -9.15 -28.85
CA HIS A 34 3.73 -9.62 -28.91
C HIS A 34 4.28 -9.65 -30.34
N GLU A 35 3.47 -10.08 -31.31
CA GLU A 35 3.83 -10.07 -32.73
C GLU A 35 4.12 -8.64 -33.22
N LEU A 36 3.20 -7.70 -32.96
CA LEU A 36 3.38 -6.29 -33.32
C LEU A 36 4.64 -5.68 -32.69
N ARG A 37 4.92 -5.99 -31.42
CA ARG A 37 6.15 -5.52 -30.77
C ARG A 37 7.39 -6.08 -31.45
N SER A 38 7.41 -7.40 -31.70
CA SER A 38 8.59 -8.08 -32.22
C SER A 38 8.89 -7.66 -33.66
N GLN A 39 7.86 -7.43 -34.48
CA GLN A 39 8.00 -7.06 -35.88
C GLN A 39 8.36 -5.57 -36.06
N TYR A 40 7.75 -4.67 -35.28
CA TYR A 40 7.84 -3.23 -35.56
C TYR A 40 8.62 -2.43 -34.51
N ARG A 41 8.82 -2.95 -33.30
CA ARG A 41 9.40 -2.21 -32.16
C ARG A 41 10.26 -3.11 -31.24
N PRO A 42 11.35 -3.72 -31.73
CA PRO A 42 12.18 -4.63 -30.93
C PRO A 42 12.80 -3.95 -29.69
N ASN A 43 12.97 -2.63 -29.71
CA ASN A 43 13.52 -1.86 -28.58
C ASN A 43 12.47 -1.36 -27.58
N GLN A 44 11.17 -1.50 -27.87
CA GLN A 44 10.12 -1.01 -26.98
C GLN A 44 10.13 -1.75 -25.64
N ARG A 45 10.05 -0.98 -24.55
CA ARG A 45 10.02 -1.50 -23.18
C ARG A 45 8.60 -1.50 -22.63
N TRP A 46 8.24 -2.59 -21.97
CA TRP A 46 6.93 -2.76 -21.33
C TRP A 46 7.11 -2.80 -19.83
N VAL A 47 6.26 -2.06 -19.11
CA VAL A 47 6.30 -1.96 -17.64
C VAL A 47 5.04 -2.57 -17.04
N TYR A 48 5.20 -3.56 -16.16
CA TYR A 48 4.12 -4.03 -15.30
C TYR A 48 3.92 -3.05 -14.16
N ALA A 49 2.77 -2.39 -14.07
CA ALA A 49 2.51 -1.41 -13.03
C ALA A 49 1.29 -1.77 -12.18
N THR A 50 1.44 -1.73 -10.86
CA THR A 50 0.31 -1.87 -9.93
C THR A 50 0.70 -1.48 -8.52
N ARG A 51 -0.25 -0.94 -7.76
CA ARG A 51 -0.13 -0.79 -6.30
C ARG A 51 -0.86 -1.87 -5.51
N GLU A 52 -1.61 -2.75 -6.18
CA GLU A 52 -2.34 -3.83 -5.55
C GLU A 52 -1.51 -5.11 -5.41
N THR A 53 -1.94 -6.01 -4.51
CA THR A 53 -1.25 -7.27 -4.26
C THR A 53 -1.44 -8.27 -5.41
N PRO A 54 -0.48 -9.18 -5.65
CA PRO A 54 -0.62 -10.19 -6.70
C PRO A 54 -1.86 -11.06 -6.52
N ILE A 55 -2.23 -11.38 -5.27
CA ILE A 55 -3.45 -12.15 -4.99
C ILE A 55 -4.70 -11.45 -5.54
N LYS A 56 -4.83 -10.13 -5.31
CA LYS A 56 -5.98 -9.36 -5.81
C LYS A 56 -6.01 -9.30 -7.34
N LEU A 57 -4.84 -9.39 -7.97
CA LEU A 57 -4.66 -9.32 -9.42
C LEU A 57 -4.65 -10.67 -10.13
N LYS A 58 -4.85 -11.80 -9.42
CA LYS A 58 -4.80 -13.14 -10.03
C LYS A 58 -5.68 -13.28 -11.28
N ARG A 59 -6.87 -12.67 -11.27
CA ARG A 59 -7.85 -12.69 -12.39
C ARG A 59 -7.52 -11.70 -13.51
N THR A 60 -6.54 -10.83 -13.33
CA THR A 60 -6.06 -9.88 -14.35
C THR A 60 -4.70 -10.27 -14.91
N LEU A 61 -4.08 -11.36 -14.42
CA LEU A 61 -2.81 -11.85 -14.93
C LEU A 61 -2.89 -12.22 -16.41
N ILE A 62 -1.79 -11.95 -17.11
CA ILE A 62 -1.62 -12.32 -18.52
C ILE A 62 -1.47 -13.85 -18.67
N PRO A 63 -1.69 -14.40 -19.88
CA PRO A 63 -1.50 -15.82 -20.13
C PRO A 63 -0.09 -16.28 -19.75
N THR A 64 0.00 -17.46 -19.11
CA THR A 64 1.25 -17.98 -18.50
C THR A 64 2.45 -17.99 -19.44
N ARG A 65 2.27 -18.31 -20.72
CA ARG A 65 3.37 -18.33 -21.70
C ARG A 65 4.07 -16.97 -21.89
N PHE A 66 3.39 -15.87 -21.57
CA PHE A 66 3.90 -14.51 -21.75
C PHE A 66 4.52 -13.93 -20.47
N THR A 67 4.23 -14.51 -19.30
CA THR A 67 4.66 -13.92 -18.02
C THR A 67 6.17 -13.81 -17.86
N LYS A 68 6.95 -14.64 -18.56
CA LYS A 68 8.42 -14.64 -18.45
C LYS A 68 9.12 -13.67 -19.40
N ASN A 69 8.44 -13.08 -20.39
CA ASN A 69 9.08 -12.31 -21.46
C ASN A 69 8.28 -11.08 -21.97
N SER A 70 7.15 -10.73 -21.34
CA SER A 70 6.41 -9.51 -21.67
C SER A 70 7.05 -8.28 -21.07
N PHE A 71 7.17 -8.24 -19.73
CA PHE A 71 7.48 -7.02 -19.00
C PHE A 71 8.97 -6.91 -18.77
N HIS A 72 9.56 -5.88 -19.35
CA HIS A 72 10.94 -5.56 -19.09
C HIS A 72 11.03 -5.06 -17.66
N TRP A 73 10.25 -4.04 -17.30
CA TRP A 73 10.34 -3.44 -15.98
C TRP A 73 9.09 -3.67 -15.14
N SER A 74 9.21 -3.44 -13.84
CA SER A 74 8.10 -3.34 -12.91
C SER A 74 8.01 -1.97 -12.22
N SER A 75 6.79 -1.52 -11.94
CA SER A 75 6.54 -0.40 -11.05
C SER A 75 5.47 -0.79 -10.04
N THR A 76 5.92 -1.17 -8.84
CA THR A 76 5.07 -1.74 -7.79
C THR A 76 5.46 -1.20 -6.42
N TYR A 77 4.67 -1.49 -5.39
CA TYR A 77 4.99 -1.08 -4.01
C TYR A 77 6.26 -1.72 -3.44
N ARG A 78 6.79 -2.78 -4.07
CA ARG A 78 7.99 -3.48 -3.62
C ARG A 78 9.24 -2.65 -3.87
N SER A 79 10.13 -2.62 -2.90
CA SER A 79 11.45 -2.01 -2.98
C SER A 79 12.33 -2.62 -4.08
N ILE A 80 12.14 -3.91 -4.39
CA ILE A 80 12.86 -4.63 -5.46
C ILE A 80 12.32 -4.36 -6.87
N SER A 81 11.29 -3.53 -7.00
CA SER A 81 10.73 -3.16 -8.30
C SER A 81 11.71 -2.27 -9.06
N ASP A 82 11.71 -2.33 -10.40
CA ASP A 82 12.55 -1.45 -11.22
C ASP A 82 12.27 0.03 -10.97
N PHE A 83 11.00 0.36 -10.71
CA PHE A 83 10.54 1.70 -10.33
C PHE A 83 9.59 1.60 -9.12
N PRO A 84 10.11 1.55 -7.88
CA PRO A 84 9.27 1.41 -6.70
C PRO A 84 8.27 2.56 -6.54
N SER A 85 7.03 2.22 -6.19
CA SER A 85 5.90 3.13 -5.97
C SER A 85 5.17 2.76 -4.67
N PRO A 86 5.79 2.95 -3.49
CA PRO A 86 5.18 2.66 -2.20
C PRO A 86 4.04 3.64 -1.89
N TYR A 87 3.20 3.30 -0.90
CA TYR A 87 2.07 4.15 -0.50
C TYR A 87 2.45 5.37 0.34
N GLY A 88 3.64 5.36 0.92
CA GLY A 88 4.19 6.46 1.68
C GLY A 88 5.60 6.12 2.13
N TYR A 89 6.22 7.09 2.79
CA TYR A 89 7.55 6.94 3.37
C TYR A 89 7.73 7.91 4.54
N TYR A 90 8.62 7.54 5.46
CA TYR A 90 9.10 8.43 6.51
C TYR A 90 10.37 9.16 6.03
N ARG A 91 10.36 10.49 6.12
CA ARG A 91 11.51 11.33 5.78
C ARG A 91 12.05 11.97 7.04
N THR A 92 13.24 11.54 7.47
CA THR A 92 13.98 12.18 8.55
C THR A 92 14.36 13.60 8.15
N ARG A 93 14.14 14.56 9.04
CA ARG A 93 14.73 15.90 8.92
C ARG A 93 16.16 15.81 9.42
N GLY A 94 17.09 16.50 8.77
CA GLY A 94 18.37 16.80 9.43
C GLY A 94 18.07 17.54 10.73
N ILE A 95 18.86 17.31 11.78
CA ILE A 95 18.63 17.85 13.13
C ILE A 95 18.38 19.36 13.04
N SER A 96 17.13 19.78 13.23
CA SER A 96 16.77 21.17 13.48
C SER A 96 16.14 21.20 14.87
N VAL A 97 16.97 21.43 15.88
CA VAL A 97 16.53 21.70 17.24
C VAL A 97 15.90 23.08 17.23
N ASN A 98 14.59 23.16 17.00
CA ASN A 98 13.81 24.30 17.44
C ASN A 98 12.72 23.76 18.36
N GLU A 99 12.65 24.36 19.54
CA GLU A 99 11.77 24.01 20.65
C GLU A 99 10.35 23.70 20.18
N THR A 100 10.00 22.42 20.17
CA THR A 100 8.61 22.01 20.00
C THR A 100 7.95 22.00 21.35
N SER A 101 6.87 22.77 21.49
CA SER A 101 5.86 22.56 22.52
C SER A 101 5.58 21.06 22.63
N VAL A 102 5.70 20.49 23.83
CA VAL A 102 5.34 19.09 24.08
C VAL A 102 3.82 18.96 23.89
N THR A 103 3.41 18.57 22.69
CA THR A 103 1.99 18.30 22.39
C THR A 103 1.59 17.01 23.08
N ASN A 104 0.71 17.07 24.07
CA ASN A 104 0.04 15.88 24.58
C ASN A 104 -1.06 15.47 23.59
N TRP A 105 -0.74 14.52 22.72
CA TRP A 105 -1.64 14.00 21.69
C TRP A 105 -2.87 13.31 22.27
N ALA A 106 -2.79 12.76 23.50
CA ALA A 106 -3.91 12.08 24.14
C ALA A 106 -5.07 13.03 24.44
N LEU A 107 -4.79 14.29 24.82
CA LEU A 107 -5.81 15.30 25.11
C LEU A 107 -6.63 15.71 23.90
N LEU A 108 -6.13 15.43 22.69
CA LEU A 108 -6.83 15.69 21.43
C LEU A 108 -7.78 14.54 21.04
N LYS A 109 -7.82 13.45 21.82
CA LYS A 109 -8.56 12.24 21.48
C LYS A 109 -9.81 12.11 22.34
N SER A 110 -10.94 11.85 21.69
CA SER A 110 -12.25 11.60 22.29
C SER A 110 -12.75 10.17 22.07
N GLY A 111 -12.19 9.46 21.08
CA GLY A 111 -12.50 8.07 20.76
C GLY A 111 -11.31 7.13 21.00
N LEU A 112 -11.59 5.86 21.23
CA LEU A 112 -10.55 4.87 21.50
C LEU A 112 -10.02 4.22 20.22
N ILE A 113 -10.85 3.45 19.53
CA ILE A 113 -10.49 2.74 18.29
C ILE A 113 -11.48 3.08 17.19
N ALA A 114 -10.97 3.52 16.03
CA ALA A 114 -11.75 3.66 14.81
C ALA A 114 -11.37 2.59 13.77
N TRP A 115 -12.36 2.17 12.98
CA TRP A 115 -12.12 1.34 11.81
C TRP A 115 -13.01 1.71 10.64
N MET A 116 -12.45 1.70 9.43
CA MET A 116 -13.23 1.83 8.20
C MET A 116 -12.79 0.80 7.19
N SER A 117 -13.76 0.10 6.60
CA SER A 117 -13.51 -0.80 5.48
C SER A 117 -14.68 -0.80 4.52
N SER A 118 -14.37 -0.67 3.23
CA SER A 118 -15.33 -0.83 2.13
C SER A 118 -15.05 -2.07 1.28
N ASN A 119 -13.97 -2.82 1.57
CA ASN A 119 -13.55 -3.97 0.79
C ASN A 119 -13.83 -5.29 1.52
N ASN A 120 -14.59 -6.16 0.85
CA ASN A 120 -14.90 -7.52 1.32
C ASN A 120 -14.04 -8.60 0.64
N GLN A 121 -13.29 -8.25 -0.41
CA GLN A 121 -12.34 -9.13 -1.09
C GLN A 121 -10.98 -9.03 -0.42
N THR A 122 -10.76 -9.90 0.55
CA THR A 122 -9.57 -9.95 1.41
C THR A 122 -9.08 -11.39 1.51
N THR A 123 -7.80 -11.57 1.83
CA THR A 123 -7.18 -12.91 2.01
C THR A 123 -7.33 -13.49 3.41
N TRP A 124 -7.98 -12.74 4.30
CA TRP A 124 -8.30 -13.14 5.67
C TRP A 124 -9.57 -12.40 6.11
N HIS A 125 -10.22 -12.88 7.16
CA HIS A 125 -11.52 -12.42 7.64
C HIS A 125 -11.42 -11.17 8.54
N ARG A 126 -11.03 -10.02 7.96
CA ARG A 126 -10.93 -8.72 8.67
C ARG A 126 -12.17 -8.36 9.48
N GLN A 127 -13.35 -8.50 8.89
CA GLN A 127 -14.62 -8.22 9.54
C GLN A 127 -14.81 -9.12 10.77
N LYS A 128 -14.50 -10.43 10.67
CA LYS A 128 -14.60 -11.34 11.83
C LYS A 128 -13.62 -10.96 12.93
N PHE A 129 -12.39 -10.60 12.59
CA PHE A 129 -11.41 -10.10 13.56
C PHE A 129 -11.92 -8.85 14.27
N VAL A 130 -12.42 -7.85 13.52
CA VAL A 130 -12.96 -6.63 14.12
C VAL A 130 -14.19 -6.91 14.98
N THR A 131 -15.11 -7.78 14.53
CA THR A 131 -16.27 -8.18 15.33
C THR A 131 -15.85 -8.87 16.63
N ALA A 132 -14.87 -9.77 16.57
CA ALA A 132 -14.31 -10.41 17.77
C ALA A 132 -13.66 -9.36 18.69
N LEU A 133 -12.78 -8.50 18.19
CA LEU A 133 -12.17 -7.45 19.01
C LEU A 133 -13.22 -6.51 19.63
N ASN A 134 -14.28 -6.16 18.89
CA ASN A 134 -15.34 -5.28 19.35
C ASN A 134 -16.16 -5.84 20.53
N SER A 135 -16.14 -7.15 20.77
CA SER A 135 -16.77 -7.73 21.97
C SER A 135 -15.95 -7.57 23.24
N HIS A 136 -14.67 -7.20 23.13
CA HIS A 136 -13.76 -7.01 24.27
C HIS A 136 -13.39 -5.53 24.49
N ILE A 137 -13.37 -4.72 23.43
CA ILE A 137 -13.01 -3.29 23.48
C ILE A 137 -13.83 -2.53 22.44
N LYS A 138 -14.35 -1.35 22.80
CA LYS A 138 -15.22 -0.57 21.90
C LYS A 138 -14.46 -0.11 20.66
N ILE A 139 -15.02 -0.40 19.49
CA ILE A 139 -14.56 0.06 18.18
C ILE A 139 -15.70 0.79 17.48
N ASP A 140 -15.46 2.05 17.11
CA ASP A 140 -16.40 2.80 16.29
C ASP A 140 -16.13 2.52 14.81
N ILE A 141 -17.13 1.93 14.14
CA ILE A 141 -17.05 1.52 12.73
C ILE A 141 -17.58 2.67 11.86
N PHE A 142 -16.75 3.12 10.92
CA PHE A 142 -17.07 4.17 9.95
C PHE A 142 -17.49 3.57 8.60
N GLY A 143 -18.42 4.26 7.92
CA GLY A 143 -18.92 3.89 6.60
C GLY A 143 -20.39 3.47 6.64
N LYS A 144 -20.78 2.53 5.78
CA LYS A 144 -22.20 2.13 5.61
C LYS A 144 -22.83 1.48 6.84
N ALA A 145 -22.01 0.80 7.65
CA ALA A 145 -22.46 -0.02 8.78
C ALA A 145 -22.35 0.68 10.14
N GLY A 146 -22.08 1.98 10.17
CA GLY A 146 -21.90 2.74 11.41
C GLY A 146 -21.89 4.24 11.16
N VAL A 147 -20.87 4.94 11.64
CA VAL A 147 -20.76 6.40 11.51
C VAL A 147 -20.67 6.77 10.02
N PRO A 148 -21.63 7.54 9.46
CA PRO A 148 -21.60 7.93 8.06
C PRO A 148 -20.30 8.64 7.71
N CYS A 149 -19.65 8.11 6.68
CA CYS A 149 -18.36 8.59 6.25
C CYS A 149 -18.18 8.32 4.75
N GLY A 150 -18.02 9.41 3.99
CA GLY A 150 -17.67 9.36 2.58
C GLY A 150 -16.22 8.89 2.39
N ARG A 151 -15.98 8.10 1.35
CA ARG A 151 -14.62 7.71 0.97
C ARG A 151 -13.82 8.96 0.60
N ASN A 152 -12.65 9.13 1.21
CA ASN A 152 -11.79 10.30 1.01
C ASN A 152 -12.56 11.62 1.27
N SER A 153 -13.29 11.67 2.39
CA SER A 153 -13.92 12.91 2.85
C SER A 153 -13.06 13.52 3.95
N THR A 154 -12.66 14.78 3.80
CA THR A 154 -11.96 15.54 4.85
C THR A 154 -12.75 15.53 6.15
N GLU A 155 -14.08 15.66 6.10
CA GLU A 155 -14.94 15.60 7.28
C GLU A 155 -14.76 14.28 8.05
N CYS A 156 -14.62 13.18 7.32
CA CYS A 156 -14.43 11.89 7.96
C CYS A 156 -13.00 11.70 8.49
N GLU A 157 -12.01 12.21 7.77
CA GLU A 157 -10.64 12.24 8.26
C GLU A 157 -10.55 13.00 9.59
N GLU A 158 -11.16 14.18 9.68
CA GLU A 158 -11.23 14.98 10.91
C GLU A 158 -11.95 14.25 12.06
N LYS A 159 -13.05 13.53 11.78
CA LYS A 159 -13.69 12.67 12.79
C LYS A 159 -12.75 11.57 13.29
N ILE A 160 -12.00 10.93 12.38
CA ILE A 160 -11.05 9.86 12.72
C ILE A 160 -9.86 10.39 13.51
N ARG A 161 -9.39 11.62 13.26
CA ARG A 161 -8.31 12.27 14.04
C ARG A 161 -8.59 12.30 15.54
N GLY A 162 -9.87 12.35 15.92
CA GLY A 162 -10.32 12.29 17.32
C GLY A 162 -10.11 10.94 18.00
N TYR A 163 -9.59 9.91 17.32
CA TYR A 163 -9.38 8.59 17.91
C TYR A 163 -7.92 8.35 18.31
N LYS A 164 -7.70 7.63 19.41
CA LYS A 164 -6.35 7.22 19.82
C LYS A 164 -5.71 6.28 18.81
N PHE A 165 -6.47 5.24 18.45
CA PHE A 165 -6.03 4.15 17.59
C PHE A 165 -6.89 4.04 16.33
N TYR A 166 -6.28 3.59 15.25
CA TYR A 166 -6.99 3.22 14.03
C TYR A 166 -6.56 1.83 13.55
N LEU A 167 -7.53 0.99 13.20
CA LEU A 167 -7.27 -0.36 12.69
C LEU A 167 -6.82 -0.30 11.21
N ALA A 168 -5.52 -0.22 10.99
CA ALA A 168 -4.88 -0.22 9.67
C ALA A 168 -4.68 -1.65 9.15
N LEU A 169 -5.79 -2.35 8.90
CA LEU A 169 -5.83 -3.77 8.53
C LEU A 169 -5.74 -3.99 7.02
N GLU A 170 -4.65 -4.62 6.55
CA GLU A 170 -4.39 -4.83 5.14
C GLU A 170 -5.26 -5.90 4.50
N ASN A 171 -5.57 -5.72 3.21
CA ASN A 171 -6.39 -6.70 2.47
C ASN A 171 -5.66 -8.04 2.26
N SER A 172 -4.32 -8.00 2.23
CA SER A 172 -3.47 -9.17 2.09
C SER A 172 -2.12 -8.95 2.76
N CYS A 173 -1.53 -10.04 3.22
CA CYS A 173 -0.23 -10.02 3.89
C CYS A 173 0.84 -10.48 2.91
N CYS A 174 1.27 -9.52 2.10
CA CYS A 174 2.31 -9.70 1.10
C CYS A 174 3.52 -8.87 1.50
N ALA A 175 4.72 -9.39 1.26
CA ALA A 175 5.97 -8.72 1.63
C ALA A 175 5.93 -7.24 1.23
N GLU A 176 6.19 -6.34 2.18
CA GLU A 176 6.23 -4.88 2.00
C GLU A 176 4.90 -4.20 1.57
N TYR A 177 3.76 -4.90 1.57
CA TYR A 177 2.46 -4.31 1.23
C TYR A 177 1.90 -3.49 2.41
N ILE A 178 2.38 -2.25 2.54
CA ILE A 178 1.94 -1.28 3.55
C ILE A 178 1.21 -0.16 2.82
N SER A 179 -0.11 -0.14 2.94
CA SER A 179 -1.01 0.67 2.09
C SER A 179 -1.33 2.05 2.67
N GLU A 180 -2.26 2.76 2.03
CA GLU A 180 -2.78 4.05 2.49
C GLU A 180 -3.37 3.98 3.90
N LYS A 181 -3.82 2.80 4.35
CA LYS A 181 -4.39 2.62 5.69
C LYS A 181 -3.37 2.99 6.74
N PHE A 182 -2.16 2.45 6.63
CA PHE A 182 -1.07 2.73 7.59
C PHE A 182 -0.62 4.19 7.50
N TRP A 183 -0.29 4.66 6.29
CA TRP A 183 0.33 5.96 6.10
C TRP A 183 -0.62 7.14 6.39
N ARG A 184 -1.92 7.00 6.09
CA ARG A 184 -2.92 8.02 6.43
C ARG A 184 -3.19 8.06 7.93
N THR A 185 -3.20 6.93 8.62
CA THR A 185 -3.36 6.90 10.08
C THR A 185 -2.30 7.75 10.79
N LEU A 186 -1.03 7.66 10.37
CA LEU A 186 0.04 8.50 10.92
C LEU A 186 -0.17 9.99 10.64
N SER A 187 -0.79 10.33 9.51
CA SER A 187 -1.16 11.71 9.14
C SER A 187 -2.44 12.20 9.81
N TRP A 188 -3.27 11.31 10.35
CA TRP A 188 -4.42 11.63 11.20
C TRP A 188 -4.04 11.77 12.68
N ASP A 189 -2.75 11.71 13.00
CA ASP A 189 -2.25 11.75 14.38
C ASP A 189 -2.85 10.65 15.25
N CYS A 190 -3.18 9.50 14.66
CA CYS A 190 -3.62 8.30 15.34
C CYS A 190 -2.49 7.27 15.36
N VAL A 191 -2.51 6.36 16.33
CA VAL A 191 -1.58 5.21 16.36
C VAL A 191 -2.17 4.08 15.51
N PRO A 192 -1.49 3.62 14.43
CA PRO A 192 -1.93 2.48 13.64
C PRO A 192 -1.80 1.17 14.42
N ILE A 193 -2.90 0.43 14.50
CA ILE A 193 -2.93 -0.98 14.88
C ILE A 193 -2.92 -1.78 13.58
N VAL A 194 -1.89 -2.62 13.36
CA VAL A 194 -1.62 -3.20 12.04
C VAL A 194 -1.73 -4.73 12.03
N ILE A 195 -2.32 -5.24 10.95
CA ILE A 195 -2.20 -6.62 10.47
C ILE A 195 -1.92 -6.51 8.97
N GLY A 196 -0.83 -7.10 8.51
CA GLY A 196 -0.31 -6.91 7.15
C GLY A 196 0.98 -7.71 6.92
N PRO A 197 1.98 -7.15 6.22
CA PRO A 197 3.28 -7.81 6.06
C PRO A 197 3.97 -8.09 7.40
N SER A 198 5.14 -8.72 7.33
CA SER A 198 5.96 -8.99 8.51
C SER A 198 6.27 -7.70 9.29
N LYS A 199 6.41 -7.79 10.62
CA LYS A 199 6.86 -6.66 11.44
C LYS A 199 8.18 -6.06 10.94
N ARG A 200 9.07 -6.89 10.41
CA ARG A 200 10.33 -6.46 9.78
C ARG A 200 10.08 -5.49 8.61
N ASP A 201 9.07 -5.75 7.78
CA ASP A 201 8.75 -4.86 6.65
C ASP A 201 8.26 -3.49 7.14
N TYR A 202 7.45 -3.46 8.20
CA TYR A 202 7.03 -2.22 8.85
C TYR A 202 8.24 -1.47 9.42
N ASN A 203 9.04 -2.12 10.27
CA ASN A 203 10.21 -1.51 10.93
C ASN A 203 11.23 -0.94 9.94
N ARG A 204 11.30 -1.45 8.71
CA ARG A 204 12.22 -0.96 7.68
C ARG A 204 11.83 0.43 7.14
N VAL A 205 10.55 0.78 7.15
CA VAL A 205 10.05 1.99 6.46
C VAL A 205 9.20 2.91 7.32
N ALA A 206 8.55 2.38 8.37
CA ALA A 206 7.75 3.15 9.29
C ALA A 206 8.64 4.10 10.12
N PRO A 207 8.08 5.22 10.60
CA PRO A 207 8.72 5.95 11.69
C PRO A 207 8.95 5.02 12.90
N PRO A 208 10.06 5.19 13.65
CA PRO A 208 10.33 4.37 14.83
C PRO A 208 9.20 4.42 15.86
N ASP A 209 8.90 3.27 16.47
CA ASP A 209 7.93 3.11 17.56
C ASP A 209 6.54 3.71 17.27
N SER A 210 6.12 3.75 16.00
CA SER A 210 4.94 4.52 15.59
C SER A 210 3.65 3.70 15.44
N PHE A 211 3.65 2.40 15.79
CA PHE A 211 2.52 1.50 15.51
C PHE A 211 2.49 0.31 16.47
N ILE A 212 1.33 -0.36 16.52
CA ILE A 212 1.10 -1.57 17.31
C ILE A 212 0.90 -2.75 16.36
N TYR A 213 1.75 -3.77 16.43
CA TYR A 213 1.66 -4.99 15.62
C TYR A 213 0.82 -6.03 16.37
N VAL A 214 -0.33 -6.44 15.84
CA VAL A 214 -1.27 -7.30 16.59
C VAL A 214 -0.71 -8.70 16.86
N ASP A 215 0.16 -9.20 15.99
CA ASP A 215 0.78 -10.53 16.13
C ASP A 215 2.01 -10.50 17.06
N ASP A 216 2.25 -9.40 17.80
CA ASP A 216 3.19 -9.36 18.95
C ASP A 216 2.56 -9.92 20.24
N PHE A 217 1.25 -10.15 20.27
CA PHE A 217 0.52 -10.57 21.47
C PHE A 217 0.18 -12.06 21.42
N GLU A 218 0.20 -12.71 22.59
CA GLU A 218 -0.08 -14.15 22.71
C GLU A 218 -1.58 -14.49 22.66
N SER A 219 -2.46 -13.50 22.89
CA SER A 219 -3.91 -13.70 22.87
C SER A 219 -4.68 -12.39 22.60
N MET A 220 -5.98 -12.51 22.27
CA MET A 220 -6.90 -11.37 22.17
C MET A 220 -6.95 -10.60 23.50
N ASP A 221 -6.95 -11.30 24.63
CA ASP A 221 -7.04 -10.67 25.95
C ASP A 221 -5.77 -9.89 26.31
N ASP A 222 -4.58 -10.40 25.95
CA ASP A 222 -3.32 -9.68 26.15
C ASP A 222 -3.25 -8.43 25.28
N PHE A 223 -3.69 -8.55 24.02
CA PHE A 223 -3.78 -7.42 23.11
C PHE A 223 -4.75 -6.35 23.64
N VAL A 224 -5.95 -6.73 24.09
CA VAL A 224 -6.93 -5.79 24.66
C VAL A 224 -6.41 -5.15 25.94
N ARG A 225 -5.77 -5.91 26.83
CA ARG A 225 -5.19 -5.40 28.07
C ARG A 225 -4.10 -4.37 27.80
N TYR A 226 -3.26 -4.61 26.79
CA TYR A 226 -2.25 -3.65 26.34
C TYR A 226 -2.90 -2.35 25.84
N LEU A 227 -3.90 -2.43 24.96
CA LEU A 227 -4.59 -1.23 24.46
C LEU A 227 -5.23 -0.41 25.58
N GLN A 228 -5.82 -1.07 26.58
CA GLN A 228 -6.40 -0.41 27.76
C GLN A 228 -5.34 0.22 28.67
N ALA A 229 -4.15 -0.40 28.78
CA ALA A 229 -3.04 0.16 29.54
C ALA A 229 -2.51 1.44 28.86
N VAL A 230 -2.26 1.39 27.55
CA VAL A 230 -1.83 2.55 26.75
C VAL A 230 -2.88 3.66 26.79
N ASP A 231 -4.18 3.33 26.73
CA ASP A 231 -5.25 4.34 26.81
C ASP A 231 -5.23 5.11 28.13
N LYS A 232 -4.93 4.45 29.24
CA LYS A 232 -4.90 5.07 30.58
C LYS A 232 -3.57 5.76 30.90
N ASN A 233 -2.57 5.64 30.03
CA ASN A 233 -1.22 6.15 30.23
C ASN A 233 -0.83 7.12 29.12
N ASP A 234 -1.07 8.41 29.33
CA ASP A 234 -0.70 9.45 28.38
C ASP A 234 0.78 9.43 28.02
N THR A 235 1.68 9.11 28.96
CA THR A 235 3.12 9.06 28.68
C THR A 235 3.44 7.98 27.65
N GLU A 236 2.84 6.80 27.81
CA GLU A 236 3.00 5.68 26.90
C GLU A 236 2.33 5.96 25.54
N TYR A 237 1.11 6.51 25.53
CA TYR A 237 0.44 6.90 24.29
C TYR A 237 1.23 7.95 23.50
N ASN A 238 1.77 8.98 24.17
CA ASN A 238 2.55 10.02 23.52
C ASN A 238 3.90 9.51 22.99
N SER A 239 4.43 8.40 23.53
CA SER A 239 5.67 7.80 23.04
C SER A 239 5.59 7.39 21.56
N PHE A 240 4.41 7.01 21.07
CA PHE A 240 4.16 6.68 19.66
C PHE A 240 4.32 7.85 18.68
N PHE A 241 4.48 9.08 19.18
CA PHE A 241 4.59 10.29 18.36
C PHE A 241 5.96 10.96 18.40
N LYS A 242 6.93 10.42 19.18
CA LYS A 242 8.30 10.95 19.27
C LYS A 242 8.97 11.12 17.91
N TRP A 243 8.68 10.23 16.96
CA TRP A 243 9.21 10.30 15.59
C TRP A 243 8.89 11.60 14.85
N LYS A 244 7.86 12.36 15.26
CA LYS A 244 7.47 13.64 14.64
C LYS A 244 8.51 14.74 14.87
N GLU A 245 9.33 14.62 15.92
CA GLU A 245 10.44 15.52 16.20
C GLU A 245 11.57 15.35 15.17
N ALA A 246 11.83 14.08 14.79
CA ALA A 246 12.95 13.73 13.90
C ALA A 246 12.58 13.69 12.41
N GLY A 247 11.29 13.78 12.04
CA GLY A 247 10.90 13.64 10.65
C GLY A 247 9.42 13.85 10.37
N LEU A 248 9.03 13.55 9.12
CA LEU A 248 7.65 13.63 8.67
C LEU A 248 7.26 12.44 7.80
N VAL A 249 6.00 12.06 7.87
CA VAL A 249 5.39 11.08 6.97
C VAL A 249 4.93 11.77 5.70
N VAL A 250 5.23 11.18 4.55
CA VAL A 250 4.72 11.62 3.25
C VAL A 250 3.86 10.52 2.67
N ASN A 251 2.59 10.86 2.38
CA ASN A 251 1.65 9.97 1.71
C ASN A 251 1.75 10.12 0.19
N SER A 252 1.73 9.00 -0.52
CA SER A 252 1.68 8.92 -1.99
C SER A 252 0.25 8.98 -2.54
N PHE A 253 -0.74 9.15 -1.66
CA PHE A 253 -2.11 9.55 -1.96
C PHE A 253 -2.32 10.90 -1.29
N PRO A 254 -2.54 12.01 -2.02
CA PRO A 254 -2.94 13.25 -1.38
C PRO A 254 -4.29 13.06 -0.72
N ASP A 255 -4.44 13.63 0.48
CA ASP A 255 -5.72 13.79 1.15
C ASP A 255 -6.68 14.45 0.15
N ALA A 256 -7.90 13.90 0.04
CA ALA A 256 -8.90 14.48 -0.83
C ALA A 256 -9.38 15.80 -0.22
N GLY A 257 -8.66 16.87 -0.51
CA GLY A 257 -8.89 18.17 0.10
C GLY A 257 -7.70 19.12 0.05
N LYS A 258 -6.48 18.63 -0.21
CA LYS A 258 -5.37 19.53 -0.57
C LYS A 258 -5.52 19.95 -2.03
N ASP A 259 -5.37 21.25 -2.26
CA ASP A 259 -5.74 22.01 -3.44
C ASP A 259 -5.67 21.24 -4.76
N LYS A 260 -6.83 21.06 -5.40
CA LYS A 260 -6.91 20.78 -6.84
C LYS A 260 -6.61 22.03 -7.69
N SER A 261 -6.31 23.17 -7.04
CA SER A 261 -6.10 24.46 -7.69
C SER A 261 -4.64 24.75 -8.03
N ASP A 262 -3.67 23.93 -7.60
CA ASP A 262 -2.36 23.90 -8.25
C ASP A 262 -2.53 23.26 -9.63
N ALA A 263 -2.82 24.16 -10.56
CA ALA A 263 -3.17 23.92 -11.94
C ALA A 263 -2.00 23.32 -12.72
N ASN A 264 -1.80 22.02 -12.55
CA ASN A 264 -1.39 21.08 -13.58
C ASN A 264 -1.96 19.75 -13.12
N ASN A 265 -2.72 19.03 -13.96
CA ASN A 265 -3.29 17.69 -13.69
C ASN A 265 -2.20 16.61 -13.48
N GLU A 266 -1.16 16.89 -12.71
CA GLU A 266 -0.10 15.95 -12.40
C GLU A 266 -0.59 14.98 -11.34
N PRO A 267 -0.43 13.69 -11.58
CA PRO A 267 -0.71 12.71 -10.55
C PRO A 267 0.30 12.85 -9.40
N PRO A 268 -0.02 12.34 -8.21
CA PRO A 268 0.90 12.38 -7.08
C PRO A 268 2.28 11.87 -7.48
N ASP A 269 3.36 12.50 -6.99
CA ASP A 269 4.76 12.28 -7.38
C ASP A 269 5.23 10.81 -7.43
N GLN A 270 4.50 9.89 -6.80
CA GLN A 270 4.86 8.48 -6.68
C GLN A 270 3.91 7.51 -7.41
N LEU A 271 2.92 8.03 -8.15
CA LEU A 271 2.18 7.23 -9.11
C LEU A 271 3.09 6.86 -10.29
N TYR A 272 2.93 5.67 -10.86
CA TYR A 272 3.69 5.22 -12.04
C TYR A 272 3.43 6.06 -13.32
N TYR A 273 2.61 7.10 -13.24
CA TYR A 273 2.39 8.13 -14.27
C TYR A 273 2.86 9.54 -13.86
N SER A 274 3.54 9.72 -12.72
CA SER A 274 4.10 11.02 -12.33
C SER A 274 5.23 11.45 -13.26
N CYS A 275 5.44 12.76 -13.40
CA CYS A 275 6.53 13.32 -14.19
C CYS A 275 7.88 12.75 -13.74
N LYS A 276 8.10 12.60 -12.43
CA LYS A 276 9.29 11.94 -11.87
C LYS A 276 9.43 10.49 -12.36
N LYS A 277 8.37 9.68 -12.28
CA LYS A 277 8.43 8.27 -12.70
C LYS A 277 8.63 8.12 -14.20
N VAL A 278 7.98 8.96 -15.00
CA VAL A 278 8.18 9.00 -16.45
C VAL A 278 9.63 9.36 -16.80
N CYS A 279 10.21 10.34 -16.11
CA CYS A 279 11.62 10.71 -16.27
C CYS A 279 12.58 9.57 -15.89
N GLU A 280 12.36 8.89 -14.75
CA GLU A 280 13.13 7.72 -14.33
C GLU A 280 13.09 6.61 -15.41
N MET A 281 11.91 6.32 -15.94
CA MET A 281 11.73 5.32 -17.01
C MET A 281 12.45 5.74 -18.30
N ALA A 282 12.32 7.00 -18.72
CA ALA A 282 12.96 7.52 -19.92
C ALA A 282 14.50 7.52 -19.81
N GLN A 283 15.05 7.87 -18.65
CA GLN A 283 16.48 7.80 -18.38
C GLN A 283 16.99 6.35 -18.47
N ARG A 284 16.29 5.41 -17.81
CA ARG A 284 16.64 4.00 -17.87
C ARG A 284 16.57 3.44 -19.29
N TYR A 285 15.55 3.81 -20.06
CA TYR A 285 15.43 3.45 -21.48
C TYR A 285 16.66 3.86 -22.29
N ARG A 286 17.10 5.11 -22.14
CA ARG A 286 18.28 5.66 -22.86
C ARG A 286 19.57 4.94 -22.50
N ILE A 287 19.67 4.35 -21.31
CA ILE A 287 20.85 3.59 -20.88
C ILE A 287 20.79 2.16 -21.44
N GLU A 288 19.65 1.48 -21.25
CA GLU A 288 19.51 0.06 -21.60
C GLU A 288 19.38 -0.22 -23.11
N THR A 289 19.08 0.78 -23.93
CA THR A 289 19.01 0.63 -25.40
C THR A 289 20.32 0.91 -26.13
N LYS A 290 21.38 1.30 -25.41
CA LYS A 290 22.71 1.48 -26.02
C LYS A 290 23.32 0.14 -26.46
N PRO A 291 24.13 0.13 -27.54
CA PRO A 291 24.91 -1.05 -27.92
C PRO A 291 25.77 -1.53 -26.75
N ASN A 292 25.83 -2.85 -26.52
CA ASN A 292 26.55 -3.53 -25.43
C ASN A 292 25.96 -3.39 -24.01
N SER A 293 24.70 -3.00 -23.87
CA SER A 293 24.01 -3.09 -22.58
C SER A 293 23.83 -4.56 -22.14
N ARG A 294 23.88 -4.82 -20.82
CA ARG A 294 23.70 -6.17 -20.25
C ARG A 294 22.32 -6.72 -20.61
N LYS A 295 22.22 -8.06 -20.77
CA LYS A 295 20.93 -8.74 -20.97
C LYS A 295 19.96 -8.39 -19.84
N HIS A 296 18.78 -7.91 -20.24
CA HIS A 296 17.73 -7.49 -19.34
C HIS A 296 16.99 -8.68 -18.70
N ARG A 297 16.74 -8.63 -17.39
CA ARG A 297 15.91 -9.62 -16.70
C ARG A 297 14.46 -9.16 -16.71
N TYR A 298 13.59 -9.91 -17.38
CA TYR A 298 12.16 -9.62 -17.41
C TYR A 298 11.52 -9.77 -16.03
N PHE A 299 10.62 -8.85 -15.69
CA PHE A 299 9.73 -9.01 -14.55
C PHE A 299 8.69 -10.09 -14.85
N ASN A 300 8.58 -11.07 -13.93
CA ASN A 300 7.61 -12.14 -14.05
C ASN A 300 6.52 -12.00 -12.98
N PRO A 301 5.27 -11.66 -13.34
CA PRO A 301 4.17 -11.48 -12.40
C PRO A 301 3.71 -12.79 -11.73
N ARG A 302 4.28 -13.95 -12.12
CA ARG A 302 4.06 -15.26 -11.48
C ARG A 302 5.30 -15.78 -10.75
N ALA A 303 6.36 -14.98 -10.61
CA ALA A 303 7.56 -15.42 -9.89
C ALA A 303 7.33 -15.45 -8.38
N GLY A 304 7.99 -16.38 -7.69
CA GLY A 304 7.86 -16.55 -6.23
C GLY A 304 8.21 -15.29 -5.43
N TYR A 305 9.16 -14.46 -5.92
CA TYR A 305 9.47 -13.19 -5.25
C TYR A 305 8.30 -12.19 -5.28
N TRP A 306 7.34 -12.32 -6.19
CA TRP A 306 6.17 -11.44 -6.31
C TRP A 306 4.89 -12.19 -5.95
N ASP A 307 4.44 -13.14 -6.77
CA ASP A 307 3.20 -13.89 -6.55
C ASP A 307 3.25 -14.75 -5.28
N GLY A 308 4.42 -15.35 -5.01
CA GLY A 308 4.69 -16.12 -3.79
C GLY A 308 5.05 -15.27 -2.58
N SER A 309 5.00 -13.94 -2.67
CA SER A 309 5.34 -13.06 -1.54
C SER A 309 4.18 -12.85 -0.56
N CYS A 310 3.00 -13.34 -0.90
CA CYS A 310 1.83 -13.30 -0.05
C CYS A 310 1.70 -14.58 0.74
N GLY A 311 1.44 -14.44 2.04
CA GLY A 311 1.24 -15.56 2.96
C GLY A 311 0.13 -15.28 3.96
N PRO A 312 0.01 -16.13 4.99
CA PRO A 312 -0.88 -15.89 6.11
C PRO A 312 -0.59 -14.55 6.79
N CYS A 313 -1.64 -13.92 7.31
CA CYS A 313 -1.55 -12.66 8.05
C CYS A 313 -1.21 -12.82 9.55
N ALA A 314 -0.91 -14.03 10.00
CA ALA A 314 -0.77 -14.36 11.42
C ALA A 314 0.20 -15.51 11.62
N ASN A 315 1.08 -15.38 12.62
CA ASN A 315 1.91 -16.46 13.10
C ASN A 315 1.29 -17.12 14.34
N HIS A 316 0.70 -16.34 15.26
CA HIS A 316 0.06 -16.90 16.45
C HIS A 316 -1.28 -17.58 16.13
N THR A 317 -1.53 -18.72 16.78
CA THR A 317 -2.72 -19.56 16.55
C THR A 317 -4.04 -18.82 16.81
N TRP A 318 -4.07 -17.91 17.80
CA TRP A 318 -5.26 -17.13 18.12
C TRP A 318 -5.65 -16.15 17.00
N LEU A 319 -4.70 -15.69 16.19
CA LEU A 319 -4.98 -14.89 14.99
C LEU A 319 -5.22 -15.74 13.75
N GLN A 320 -4.65 -16.96 13.71
CA GLN A 320 -4.83 -17.87 12.58
C GLN A 320 -6.29 -18.26 12.34
N GLN A 321 -7.14 -18.26 13.37
CA GLN A 321 -8.59 -18.51 13.22
C GLN A 321 -9.31 -17.50 12.29
N PHE A 322 -8.70 -16.33 12.05
CA PHE A 322 -9.21 -15.33 11.11
C PHE A 322 -8.64 -15.47 9.70
N GLN A 323 -7.73 -16.42 9.45
CA GLN A 323 -7.24 -16.70 8.10
C GLN A 323 -8.34 -17.35 7.26
N LYS A 324 -8.30 -17.07 5.96
CA LYS A 324 -9.08 -17.81 4.99
C LYS A 324 -8.29 -19.06 4.58
N GLY A 325 -8.96 -20.21 4.51
CA GLY A 325 -8.34 -21.44 4.00
C GLY A 325 -7.83 -21.25 2.57
N ALA A 326 -6.84 -22.06 2.16
CA ALA A 326 -6.20 -21.95 0.84
C ALA A 326 -7.18 -21.98 -0.35
N ASP A 327 -8.38 -22.55 -0.15
CA ASP A 327 -9.39 -22.78 -1.19
C ASP A 327 -10.51 -21.71 -1.26
N SER A 328 -10.41 -20.60 -0.53
CA SER A 328 -11.52 -19.63 -0.42
C SER A 328 -11.38 -18.34 -1.26
N ASN A 329 -10.83 -18.45 -2.48
CA ASN A 329 -10.66 -17.33 -3.44
C ASN A 329 -11.46 -17.48 -4.75
#